data_AF-A0A5K1K943-F1
#
_entry.id   AF-A0A5K1K943-F1
#
_cell.length_a   1.000
_cell.length_b   1.000
_cell.length_c   1.000
_cell.angle_alpha   90.00
_cell.angle_beta   90.00
_cell.angle_gamma   90.00
#
_symmetry.space_group_name_H-M   'P 1'
#
loop_
_entity.id
_entity.type
_entity.pdbx_description
1 polymer ?
#
loop_
_entity_poly.entity_id
_entity_poly.type
_entity_poly.pdbx_seq_one_letter_code
_entity_poly.pdbx_strand_id
1 'polypeptide(L)'
;MNVSRVLLNNSKILKRNIEFKEIFTPRWFLECPNYSRMPLWRRFFEGQYTNGSFLFFGNAWTSMFAFAFMLWYSRIFDPPPLERIDKYWLNSPKFRILSAFYNQGKRPGVKISLMTYEARYFYRGMDHPFTINEIKDLWFKLKENYLIESVPAIQYPYVFRQYNNISSPSDLHVHLH
;
A
#
# COMPACT_ATOMS: atom_id res chain seq x y z
N MET A 1 27.46 47.09 57.01
CA MET A 1 27.55 47.62 55.64
C MET A 1 26.75 46.70 54.71
N ASN A 2 25.70 47.22 54.05
CA ASN A 2 24.76 46.45 53.22
C ASN A 2 25.38 46.00 51.89
N VAL A 3 26.03 44.83 51.88
CA VAL A 3 26.62 44.20 50.68
C VAL A 3 25.57 43.98 49.58
N SER A 4 24.32 43.73 49.96
CA SER A 4 23.18 43.55 49.04
C SER A 4 22.81 44.81 48.25
N ARG A 5 22.99 46.01 48.80
CA ARG A 5 22.72 47.27 48.07
C ARG A 5 23.84 47.61 47.06
N VAL A 6 25.08 47.20 47.36
CA VAL A 6 26.22 47.42 46.46
C VAL A 6 26.12 46.52 45.22
N LEU A 7 25.65 45.29 45.39
CA LEU A 7 25.45 44.36 44.27
C LEU A 7 24.30 44.78 43.33
N LEU A 8 23.25 45.41 43.86
CA LEU A 8 22.13 45.93 43.05
C LEU A 8 22.46 47.22 42.29
N ASN A 9 23.37 48.07 42.81
CA ASN A 9 23.77 49.31 42.13
C ASN A 9 24.75 49.08 40.97
N ASN A 10 25.42 47.92 40.91
CA ASN A 10 26.42 47.60 39.87
C ASN A 10 25.88 46.68 38.76
N SER A 11 24.63 46.24 38.81
CA SER A 11 24.05 45.42 37.73
C SER A 11 23.50 46.31 36.61
N LYS A 12 24.12 46.24 35.42
CA LYS A 12 23.52 46.81 34.20
C LYS A 12 22.19 46.07 33.93
N ILE A 13 21.10 46.83 33.79
CA ILE A 13 19.77 46.29 33.49
C ILE A 13 19.79 45.57 32.14
N LEU A 14 19.38 44.30 32.13
CA LEU A 14 19.22 43.51 30.91
C LEU A 14 18.03 44.03 30.08
N LYS A 15 18.31 44.62 28.92
CA LYS A 15 17.26 45.16 28.01
C LYS A 15 16.78 44.17 26.95
N ARG A 16 17.52 43.09 26.71
CA ARG A 16 17.24 42.14 25.62
C ARG A 16 16.20 41.11 26.08
N ASN A 17 15.17 40.89 25.26
CA ASN A 17 14.28 39.74 25.44
C ASN A 17 15.05 38.46 25.06
N ILE A 18 15.30 37.59 26.05
CA ILE A 18 16.03 36.33 25.85
C ILE A 18 15.00 35.26 25.48
N GLU A 19 15.16 34.63 24.32
CA GLU A 19 14.28 33.55 23.90
C GLU A 19 14.57 32.26 24.67
N PHE A 20 13.54 31.45 24.94
CA PHE A 20 13.68 30.20 25.71
C PHE A 20 14.67 29.21 25.08
N LYS A 21 14.78 29.19 23.74
CA LYS A 21 15.72 28.33 23.00
C LYS A 21 17.19 28.65 23.30
N GLU A 22 17.48 29.87 23.75
CA GLU A 22 18.83 30.29 24.14
C GLU A 22 19.16 29.86 25.57
N ILE A 23 18.13 29.72 26.42
CA ILE A 23 18.27 29.28 27.81
C ILE A 23 18.31 27.75 27.89
N PHE A 24 17.43 27.09 27.14
CA PHE A 24 17.24 25.66 27.17
C PHE A 24 17.43 25.08 25.77
N THR A 25 18.50 24.30 25.61
CA THR A 25 18.73 23.52 24.40
C THR A 25 18.12 22.13 24.59
N PRO A 26 17.02 21.80 23.90
CA PRO A 26 16.44 20.47 24.02
C PRO A 26 17.43 19.43 23.50
N ARG A 27 17.49 18.28 24.17
CA ARG A 27 18.25 17.15 23.66
C ARG A 27 17.62 16.64 22.37
N TRP A 28 18.46 16.15 21.47
CA TRP A 28 17.98 15.46 20.28
C TRP A 28 17.52 14.05 20.65
N PHE A 29 16.23 13.76 20.48
CA PHE A 29 15.61 12.47 20.80
C PHE A 29 14.77 11.88 19.67
N LEU A 30 14.66 12.57 18.52
CA LEU A 30 13.89 12.09 17.36
C LEU A 30 14.54 10.88 16.70
N GLU A 31 15.88 10.82 16.72
CA GLU A 31 16.63 9.65 16.27
C GLU A 31 17.28 8.93 17.47
N CYS A 32 17.34 7.60 17.39
CA CYS A 32 18.00 6.81 18.41
C CYS A 32 19.50 7.13 18.48
N PRO A 33 20.11 7.25 19.67
CA PRO A 33 21.53 7.53 19.79
C PRO A 33 22.40 6.38 19.26
N ASN A 34 23.42 6.72 18.46
CA ASN A 34 24.42 5.77 17.99
C ASN A 34 25.55 5.59 19.00
N TYR A 35 25.38 4.66 19.96
CA TYR A 35 26.37 4.41 21.01
C TYR A 35 27.69 3.83 20.50
N SER A 36 27.69 3.01 19.44
CA SER A 36 28.94 2.44 18.91
C SER A 36 29.79 3.44 18.11
N ARG A 37 29.23 4.63 17.78
CA ARG A 37 29.88 5.65 16.94
C ARG A 37 30.31 5.15 15.55
N MET A 38 29.67 4.09 15.05
CA MET A 38 29.91 3.55 13.72
C MET A 38 28.63 3.59 12.88
N PRO A 39 28.71 3.85 11.57
CA PRO A 39 27.55 3.78 10.69
C PRO A 39 27.06 2.33 10.56
N LEU A 40 25.76 2.16 10.25
CA LEU A 40 25.10 0.85 10.21
C LEU A 40 25.76 -0.13 9.21
N TRP A 41 26.16 0.36 8.04
CA TRP A 41 26.81 -0.45 7.00
C TRP A 41 28.15 -1.03 7.48
N ARG A 42 28.91 -0.28 8.29
CA ARG A 42 30.19 -0.73 8.83
C ARG A 42 29.98 -1.80 9.89
N ARG A 43 28.97 -1.64 10.76
CA ARG A 43 28.57 -2.68 11.72
C ARG A 43 28.12 -3.96 11.01
N PHE A 44 27.38 -3.83 9.90
CA PHE A 44 26.98 -4.97 9.09
C PHE A 44 28.19 -5.69 8.48
N PHE A 45 29.15 -4.93 7.94
CA PHE A 45 30.38 -5.46 7.35
C PHE A 45 31.26 -6.16 8.39
N GLU A 46 31.50 -5.54 9.55
CA GLU A 46 32.24 -6.14 10.67
C GLU A 46 31.52 -7.39 11.23
N GLY A 47 30.19 -7.39 11.23
CA GLY A 47 29.37 -8.55 11.60
C GLY A 47 29.63 -9.78 10.75
N GLN A 48 30.01 -9.63 9.48
CA GLN A 48 30.33 -10.77 8.60
C GLN A 48 31.57 -11.54 9.07
N TYR A 49 32.50 -10.86 9.72
CA TYR A 49 33.75 -11.45 10.22
C TYR A 49 33.64 -11.93 11.67
N THR A 50 32.47 -11.78 12.31
CA THR A 50 32.21 -12.26 13.66
C THR A 50 31.69 -13.71 13.61
N ASN A 51 32.21 -14.57 14.49
CA ASN A 51 31.81 -15.97 14.53
C ASN A 51 30.28 -16.11 14.77
N GLY A 52 29.62 -16.97 13.99
CA GLY A 52 28.18 -17.20 14.07
C GLY A 52 27.30 -16.07 13.50
N SER A 53 27.86 -15.12 12.74
CA SER A 53 27.11 -13.98 12.15
C SER A 53 27.34 -13.79 10.65
N PHE A 54 27.92 -14.79 9.98
CA PHE A 54 28.23 -14.71 8.55
C PHE A 54 26.95 -14.79 7.70
N LEU A 55 26.76 -13.80 6.83
CA LEU A 55 25.67 -13.70 5.87
C LEU A 55 24.31 -13.87 6.55
N PHE A 56 23.46 -14.81 6.14
CA PHE A 56 22.17 -15.10 6.77
C PHE A 56 22.25 -16.16 7.88
N PHE A 57 23.45 -16.64 8.23
CA PHE A 57 23.62 -17.62 9.30
C PHE A 57 23.68 -16.94 10.67
N GLY A 58 23.02 -17.55 11.65
CA GLY A 58 22.92 -17.04 13.02
C GLY A 58 21.66 -16.20 13.28
N ASN A 59 21.58 -15.66 14.50
CA ASN A 59 20.41 -14.93 15.00
C ASN A 59 20.71 -13.42 15.23
N ALA A 60 21.83 -12.92 14.71
CA ALA A 60 22.15 -11.51 14.77
C ALA A 60 21.24 -10.70 13.83
N TRP A 61 21.06 -9.40 14.10
CA TRP A 61 20.31 -8.51 13.21
C TRP A 61 20.94 -8.42 11.81
N THR A 62 22.27 -8.59 11.72
CA THR A 62 23.00 -8.68 10.43
C THR A 62 22.53 -9.89 9.62
N SER A 63 22.32 -11.03 10.28
CA SER A 63 21.81 -12.25 9.66
C SER A 63 20.37 -12.10 9.17
N MET A 64 19.50 -11.48 9.98
CA MET A 64 18.12 -11.17 9.58
C MET A 64 18.07 -10.23 8.37
N PHE A 65 18.90 -9.18 8.37
CA PHE A 65 19.00 -8.25 7.25
C PHE A 65 19.50 -8.95 5.98
N ALA A 66 20.56 -9.74 6.09
CA ALA A 66 21.09 -10.50 4.96
C ALA A 66 20.06 -11.52 4.41
N PHE A 67 19.28 -12.15 5.28
CA PHE A 67 18.20 -13.04 4.87
C PHE A 67 17.09 -12.28 4.13
N ALA A 68 16.64 -11.14 4.64
CA ALA A 68 15.66 -10.29 3.97
C ALA A 68 16.17 -9.82 2.60
N PHE A 69 17.45 -9.42 2.52
CA PHE A 69 18.09 -9.04 1.27
C PHE A 69 18.18 -10.21 0.29
N MET A 70 18.52 -11.41 0.75
CA MET A 70 18.54 -12.63 -0.07
C MET A 70 17.15 -12.96 -0.62
N LEU A 71 16.10 -12.82 0.19
CA LEU A 71 14.73 -13.03 -0.29
C LEU A 71 14.29 -11.97 -1.31
N TRP A 72 14.70 -10.71 -1.11
CA TRP A 72 14.44 -9.62 -2.06
C TRP A 72 15.21 -9.78 -3.37
N TYR A 73 16.46 -10.24 -3.30
CA TYR A 73 17.29 -10.56 -4.46
C TYR A 73 16.79 -11.82 -5.19
N SER A 74 16.13 -12.72 -4.47
CA SER A 74 15.53 -13.92 -5.04
C SER A 74 14.27 -13.58 -5.84
N ARG A 75 13.96 -14.42 -6.82
CA ARG A 75 12.78 -14.30 -7.70
C ARG A 75 11.44 -14.56 -7.01
N ILE A 76 11.44 -14.84 -5.70
CA ILE A 76 10.26 -15.25 -4.93
C ILE A 76 9.26 -14.09 -4.79
N PHE A 77 9.76 -12.86 -4.64
CA PHE A 77 8.93 -11.67 -4.47
C PHE A 77 8.75 -10.86 -5.76
N ASP A 78 9.35 -11.30 -6.86
CA ASP A 78 9.12 -10.68 -8.16
C ASP A 78 7.67 -10.88 -8.63
N PRO A 79 7.12 -9.94 -9.43
CA PRO A 79 5.83 -10.13 -10.07
C PRO A 79 5.79 -11.42 -10.89
N PRO A 80 4.65 -12.14 -10.92
CA PRO A 80 4.54 -13.36 -11.70
C PRO A 80 4.63 -13.04 -13.21
N PRO A 81 5.18 -13.96 -14.01
CA PRO A 81 5.18 -13.81 -15.47
C PRO A 81 3.76 -13.89 -16.03
N LEU A 82 3.56 -13.37 -17.25
CA LEU A 82 2.24 -13.27 -17.89
C LEU A 82 1.57 -14.65 -18.08
N GLU A 83 2.35 -15.70 -18.32
CA GLU A 83 1.89 -17.10 -18.39
C GLU A 83 1.19 -17.61 -17.11
N ARG A 84 1.35 -16.93 -15.96
CA ARG A 84 0.84 -17.34 -14.64
C ARG A 84 -0.10 -16.30 -14.00
N ILE A 85 -0.34 -15.18 -14.67
CA ILE A 85 -1.04 -14.04 -14.08
C ILE A 85 -2.50 -14.38 -13.69
N ASP A 86 -3.15 -15.29 -14.41
CA ASP A 86 -4.51 -15.78 -14.16
C ASP A 86 -4.61 -16.68 -12.91
N LYS A 87 -3.52 -17.29 -12.44
CA LYS A 87 -3.55 -18.21 -11.29
C LYS A 87 -3.87 -17.50 -9.97
N TYR A 88 -3.47 -16.25 -9.82
CA TYR A 88 -3.68 -15.48 -8.59
C TYR A 88 -3.98 -14.00 -8.86
N TRP A 89 -3.17 -13.34 -9.70
CA TRP A 89 -3.20 -11.88 -9.83
C TRP A 89 -4.52 -11.35 -10.40
N LEU A 90 -5.02 -11.91 -11.50
CA LEU A 90 -6.28 -11.43 -12.12
C LEU A 90 -7.52 -11.60 -11.22
N ASN A 91 -7.42 -12.47 -10.22
CA ASN A 91 -8.47 -12.70 -9.22
C ASN A 91 -8.16 -12.07 -7.85
N SER A 92 -7.05 -11.35 -7.72
CA SER A 92 -6.63 -10.72 -6.47
C SER A 92 -7.52 -9.53 -6.11
N PRO A 93 -7.85 -9.32 -4.82
CA PRO A 93 -8.56 -8.13 -4.37
C PRO A 93 -7.80 -6.85 -4.72
N LYS A 94 -6.46 -6.85 -4.58
CA LYS A 94 -5.61 -5.71 -4.94
C LYS A 94 -5.80 -5.32 -6.41
N PHE A 95 -5.69 -6.30 -7.30
CA PHE A 95 -5.85 -6.07 -8.74
C PHE A 95 -7.25 -5.54 -9.09
N ARG A 96 -8.31 -6.11 -8.49
CA ARG A 96 -9.70 -5.69 -8.72
C ARG A 96 -9.98 -4.27 -8.23
N ILE A 97 -9.46 -3.90 -7.05
CA ILE A 97 -9.59 -2.54 -6.49
C ILE A 97 -8.84 -1.53 -7.36
N LEU A 98 -7.58 -1.80 -7.72
CA LEU A 98 -6.82 -0.91 -8.61
C LEU A 98 -7.52 -0.74 -9.95
N SER A 99 -8.02 -1.84 -10.54
CA SER A 99 -8.75 -1.80 -11.80
C SER A 99 -10.02 -0.94 -11.72
N ALA A 100 -10.78 -1.02 -10.63
CA ALA A 100 -11.96 -0.18 -10.43
C ALA A 100 -11.60 1.29 -10.17
N PHE A 101 -10.54 1.55 -9.41
CA PHE A 101 -10.08 2.90 -9.08
C PHE A 101 -9.59 3.67 -10.31
N TYR A 102 -8.74 3.04 -11.14
CA TYR A 102 -8.19 3.68 -12.34
C TYR A 102 -9.21 3.77 -13.50
N ASN A 103 -10.27 2.96 -13.48
CA ASN A 103 -11.35 3.01 -14.49
C ASN A 103 -12.62 3.64 -13.91
N GLN A 104 -12.55 4.94 -13.61
CA GLN A 104 -13.66 5.68 -13.01
C GLN A 104 -14.95 5.58 -13.85
N GLY A 105 -16.07 5.31 -13.17
CA GLY A 105 -17.39 5.19 -13.80
C GLY A 105 -17.59 3.94 -14.67
N LYS A 106 -16.60 3.05 -14.78
CA LYS A 106 -16.66 1.85 -15.63
C LYS A 106 -16.64 0.58 -14.80
N ARG A 107 -17.04 -0.54 -15.41
CA ARG A 107 -16.94 -1.88 -14.83
C ARG A 107 -15.84 -2.68 -15.54
N PRO A 108 -14.69 -2.95 -14.87
CA PRO A 108 -13.58 -3.63 -15.51
C PRO A 108 -13.79 -5.14 -15.68
N GLY A 109 -14.91 -5.72 -15.21
CA GLY A 109 -15.12 -7.17 -15.19
C GLY A 109 -14.98 -7.87 -16.55
N VAL A 110 -15.52 -7.27 -17.63
CA VAL A 110 -15.34 -7.80 -18.99
C VAL A 110 -13.87 -7.77 -19.41
N LYS A 111 -13.18 -6.64 -19.19
CA LYS A 111 -11.77 -6.48 -19.54
C LYS A 111 -10.87 -7.44 -18.77
N ILE A 112 -11.12 -7.66 -17.48
CA ILE A 112 -10.41 -8.66 -16.67
C ILE A 112 -10.58 -10.06 -17.26
N SER A 113 -11.79 -10.39 -17.72
CA SER A 113 -12.05 -11.69 -18.37
C SER A 113 -11.26 -11.80 -19.68
N LEU A 114 -11.26 -10.78 -20.52
CA LEU A 114 -10.44 -10.76 -21.74
C LEU A 114 -8.93 -10.86 -21.46
N MET A 115 -8.43 -10.24 -20.38
CA MET A 115 -7.04 -10.42 -19.94
C MET A 115 -6.74 -11.86 -19.51
N THR A 116 -7.70 -12.55 -18.88
CA THR A 116 -7.57 -13.99 -18.58
C THR A 116 -7.49 -14.81 -19.86
N TYR A 117 -8.30 -14.49 -20.87
CA TYR A 117 -8.23 -15.14 -22.18
C TYR A 117 -6.86 -14.91 -22.82
N GLU A 118 -6.38 -13.65 -22.84
CA GLU A 118 -5.09 -13.26 -23.40
C GLU A 118 -3.91 -13.99 -22.72
N ALA A 119 -3.88 -13.99 -21.38
CA ALA A 119 -2.86 -14.66 -20.57
C ALA A 119 -2.71 -16.15 -20.95
N ARG A 120 -3.84 -16.80 -21.20
CA ARG A 120 -3.93 -18.23 -21.47
C ARG A 120 -3.68 -18.58 -22.93
N TYR A 121 -4.20 -17.78 -23.86
CA TYR A 121 -4.03 -17.99 -25.29
C TYR A 121 -2.59 -17.68 -25.71
N PHE A 122 -2.15 -16.43 -25.52
CA PHE A 122 -0.89 -15.94 -26.09
C PHE A 122 0.35 -16.34 -25.29
N TYR A 123 0.28 -16.38 -23.96
CA TYR A 123 1.48 -16.61 -23.12
C TYR A 123 1.61 -18.05 -22.61
N ARG A 124 0.52 -18.83 -22.63
CA ARG A 124 0.55 -20.25 -22.24
C ARG A 124 0.38 -21.21 -23.43
N GLY A 125 -0.14 -20.73 -24.57
CA GLY A 125 -0.37 -21.56 -25.76
C GLY A 125 -1.60 -22.47 -25.64
N MET A 126 -2.65 -22.03 -24.94
CA MET A 126 -3.90 -22.78 -24.87
C MET A 126 -4.88 -22.27 -25.92
N ASP A 127 -5.12 -23.06 -26.98
CA ASP A 127 -6.04 -22.69 -28.08
C ASP A 127 -7.50 -22.55 -27.64
N HIS A 128 -7.88 -23.20 -26.54
CA HIS A 128 -9.20 -23.09 -25.90
C HIS A 128 -9.06 -22.59 -24.45
N PRO A 129 -8.83 -21.28 -24.23
CA PRO A 129 -8.58 -20.73 -22.90
C PRO A 129 -9.72 -20.86 -21.91
N PHE A 130 -10.97 -20.89 -22.40
CA PHE A 130 -12.18 -20.80 -21.59
C PHE A 130 -13.00 -22.07 -21.62
N THR A 131 -13.43 -22.48 -20.44
CA THR A 131 -14.46 -23.49 -20.24
C THR A 131 -15.86 -22.90 -20.45
N ILE A 132 -16.88 -23.76 -20.56
CA ILE A 132 -18.28 -23.34 -20.72
C ILE A 132 -18.72 -22.37 -19.60
N ASN A 133 -18.25 -22.59 -18.38
CA ASN A 133 -18.56 -21.71 -17.23
C ASN A 133 -17.94 -20.31 -17.40
N GLU A 134 -16.72 -20.23 -17.92
CA GLU A 134 -16.03 -18.96 -18.16
C GLU A 134 -16.62 -18.20 -19.35
N ILE A 135 -17.06 -18.93 -20.38
CA ILE A 135 -17.83 -18.37 -21.49
C ILE A 135 -19.14 -17.79 -20.97
N LYS A 136 -19.89 -18.55 -20.15
CA LYS A 136 -21.12 -18.07 -19.51
C LYS A 136 -20.90 -16.82 -18.67
N ASP A 137 -19.82 -16.77 -17.88
CA ASP A 137 -19.44 -15.61 -17.07
C ASP A 137 -19.07 -14.39 -17.94
N LEU A 138 -18.35 -14.58 -19.04
CA LEU A 138 -18.08 -13.51 -20.02
C LEU A 138 -19.38 -12.94 -20.59
N TRP A 139 -20.30 -13.79 -21.04
CA TRP A 139 -21.61 -13.38 -21.56
C TRP A 139 -22.45 -12.67 -20.50
N PHE A 140 -22.42 -13.14 -19.26
CA PHE A 140 -23.10 -12.49 -18.14
C PHE A 140 -22.59 -11.05 -17.93
N LYS A 141 -21.27 -10.86 -17.91
CA LYS A 141 -20.64 -9.54 -17.76
C LYS A 141 -20.91 -8.61 -18.95
N LEU A 142 -20.93 -9.15 -20.17
CA LEU A 142 -21.31 -8.39 -21.37
C LEU A 142 -22.77 -7.93 -21.29
N LYS A 143 -23.68 -8.82 -20.87
CA LYS A 143 -25.09 -8.49 -20.62
C LYS A 143 -25.23 -7.40 -19.56
N GLU A 144 -24.51 -7.49 -18.44
CA GLU A 144 -24.56 -6.45 -17.41
C GLU A 144 -24.11 -5.09 -17.93
N ASN A 145 -23.03 -5.02 -18.72
CA ASN A 145 -22.59 -3.77 -19.34
C ASN A 145 -23.66 -3.20 -20.28
N TYR A 146 -24.26 -4.03 -21.13
CA TYR A 146 -25.36 -3.62 -22.00
C TYR A 146 -26.55 -3.06 -21.21
N LEU A 147 -26.98 -3.75 -20.13
CA LEU A 147 -28.07 -3.29 -19.27
C LEU A 147 -27.76 -1.95 -18.58
N ILE A 148 -26.52 -1.76 -18.13
CA ILE A 148 -26.08 -0.52 -17.48
C ILE A 148 -26.03 0.66 -18.45
N GLU A 149 -25.67 0.42 -19.71
CA GLU A 149 -25.66 1.44 -20.76
C GLU A 149 -27.08 1.76 -21.28
N SER A 150 -27.96 0.75 -21.38
CA SER A 150 -29.32 0.90 -21.90
C SER A 150 -30.33 1.46 -20.88
N VAL A 151 -30.22 1.07 -19.61
CA VAL A 151 -31.12 1.52 -18.53
C VAL A 151 -30.33 2.39 -17.56
N PRO A 152 -30.49 3.72 -17.60
CA PRO A 152 -29.78 4.61 -16.68
C PRO A 152 -30.20 4.28 -15.24
N ALA A 153 -29.24 4.39 -14.33
CA ALA A 153 -29.44 4.17 -12.90
C ALA A 153 -29.92 2.76 -12.48
N ILE A 154 -29.78 1.75 -13.35
CA ILE A 154 -30.08 0.36 -12.97
C ILE A 154 -29.14 -0.14 -11.85
N GLN A 155 -29.71 -0.86 -10.88
CA GLN A 155 -29.04 -1.36 -9.69
C GLN A 155 -29.40 -2.83 -9.41
N TYR A 156 -28.82 -3.37 -8.34
CA TYR A 156 -29.31 -4.60 -7.72
C TYR A 156 -30.82 -4.46 -7.42
N PRO A 157 -31.68 -5.42 -7.78
CA PRO A 157 -31.41 -6.85 -8.01
C PRO A 157 -31.04 -7.26 -9.45
N TYR A 158 -31.09 -6.35 -10.43
CA TYR A 158 -30.94 -6.72 -11.85
C TYR A 158 -29.48 -6.83 -12.31
N VAL A 159 -28.60 -6.00 -11.75
CA VAL A 159 -27.16 -6.00 -12.00
C VAL A 159 -26.40 -5.91 -10.67
N PHE A 160 -25.20 -6.46 -10.59
CA PHE A 160 -24.35 -6.37 -9.40
C PHE A 160 -23.69 -4.99 -9.30
N ARG A 161 -24.48 -3.97 -8.99
CA ARG A 161 -24.07 -2.57 -8.81
C ARG A 161 -24.89 -1.93 -7.69
N GLN A 162 -24.22 -1.21 -6.81
CA GLN A 162 -24.83 -0.45 -5.71
C GLN A 162 -24.17 0.92 -5.61
N TYR A 163 -24.97 1.97 -5.38
CA TYR A 163 -24.48 3.30 -5.06
C TYR A 163 -25.54 4.06 -4.26
N ASN A 164 -25.10 4.98 -3.40
CA ASN A 164 -25.99 5.63 -2.42
C ASN A 164 -26.83 6.78 -3.02
N ASN A 165 -26.28 7.51 -3.99
CA ASN A 165 -26.93 8.71 -4.54
C ASN A 165 -27.94 8.32 -5.62
N ILE A 166 -29.15 7.94 -5.20
CA ILE A 166 -30.24 7.48 -6.08
C ILE A 166 -31.25 8.60 -6.31
N SER A 167 -31.83 8.67 -7.50
CA SER A 167 -32.99 9.51 -7.80
C SER A 167 -34.28 8.79 -7.38
N SER A 168 -34.84 9.15 -6.22
CA SER A 168 -36.15 8.69 -5.77
C SER A 168 -37.26 9.71 -6.12
N PRO A 169 -38.51 9.27 -6.33
CA PRO A 169 -39.64 10.20 -6.29
C PRO A 169 -39.72 10.88 -4.91
N SER A 170 -40.35 12.05 -4.84
CA SER A 170 -40.53 12.80 -3.58
C SER A 170 -41.33 11.99 -2.54
N ASP A 171 -42.37 11.32 -3.01
CA ASP A 171 -43.22 10.45 -2.20
C ASP A 171 -43.00 8.99 -2.62
N LEU A 172 -42.32 8.22 -1.78
CA LEU A 172 -42.08 6.80 -1.98
C LEU A 172 -43.14 5.99 -1.23
N HIS A 173 -44.13 5.48 -1.95
CA HIS A 173 -45.15 4.61 -1.38
C HIS A 173 -44.60 3.20 -1.12
N VAL A 174 -44.80 2.70 0.11
CA VAL A 174 -44.43 1.33 0.51
C VAL A 174 -45.71 0.52 0.66
N HIS A 175 -45.87 -0.49 -0.19
CA HIS A 175 -47.02 -1.41 -0.15
C HIS A 175 -46.59 -2.74 0.47
N LEU A 176 -47.38 -3.25 1.42
CA LEU A 176 -47.28 -4.64 1.85
C LEU A 176 -48.01 -5.51 0.83
N HIS A 177 -47.39 -6.62 0.45
CA HIS A 177 -48.03 -7.69 -0.32
C HIS A 177 -49.13 -8.37 0.49
#